data_AF-A0A2E6TGH1-F1
#
_entry.id   AF-A0A2E6TGH1-F1
#
_cell.length_a   1.000
_cell.length_b   1.000
_cell.length_c   1.000
_cell.angle_alpha   90.00
_cell.angle_beta   90.00
_cell.angle_gamma   90.00
#
_symmetry.space_group_name_H-M   'P 1'
#
loop_
_entity.id
_entity.type
_entity.pdbx_description
1 polymer ?
#
loop_
_entity_poly.entity_id
_entity_poly.type
_entity_poly.pdbx_seq_one_letter_code
_entity_poly.pdbx_strand_id
1 'polypeptide(L)'
;MCFLAKAAEPVVVEGLITPRDNEGMYLRNPDGQFEIEWTDKTQVALEVNTRLFKGLKDGELHYRVHSSREVIRFTLPKGSVTGIVKVRSKGQLKKKLKEAREESWIGEYGLRIHFGESLPQQMATPDDLRFIGLWDPTTKPRTLTINGEKFECSLKKGGQTSALLFNVVGTKDCRPFVNRARVVGQRKGELILAEEIHLKPIGDQAALDNPKLPRYLFIGDSISGNYDRGLRTALAGKFNLHHPPTNCGSSSSGAKNVVGWLGAYDQPGRHWDVISFNHGHWDSKNDKASYQRNLEKIIAELKKTKAKLIWVTTCPVPNGFPLAGDLDKDGRAPGRTARVMQKFLNPWALEVMKKYPEISICDQWQFVKDNEDALFKEFWSGKDVHFRGNPADKLGEFLGRHVLQMTKQP
;
A
#
# COMPACT_ATOMS: atom_id res chain seq x y z
N MET A 1 36.32 22.21 23.28
CA MET A 1 35.66 21.02 22.71
C MET A 1 35.10 21.38 21.34
N CYS A 2 35.76 20.94 20.26
CA CYS A 2 35.20 21.05 18.92
C CYS A 2 34.08 20.01 18.80
N PHE A 3 32.82 20.45 18.74
CA PHE A 3 31.74 19.60 18.27
C PHE A 3 31.99 19.34 16.78
N LEU A 4 32.55 18.17 16.45
CA LEU A 4 32.53 17.66 15.08
C LEU A 4 31.05 17.52 14.69
N ALA A 5 30.56 18.44 13.86
CA ALA A 5 29.25 18.31 13.24
C ALA A 5 29.24 16.96 12.50
N LYS A 6 28.39 16.02 12.94
CA LYS A 6 28.18 14.76 12.23
C LYS A 6 27.90 15.08 10.76
N ALA A 7 28.66 14.47 9.86
CA ALA A 7 28.47 14.64 8.42
C ALA A 7 27.03 14.25 8.04
N ALA A 8 26.44 14.98 7.11
CA ALA A 8 25.09 14.68 6.65
C ALA A 8 25.08 13.34 5.90
N GLU A 9 24.16 12.44 6.26
CA GLU A 9 24.10 11.08 5.72
C GLU A 9 22.95 10.94 4.71
N PRO A 10 23.17 10.40 3.50
CA PRO A 10 22.11 10.17 2.55
C PRO A 10 21.03 9.24 3.13
N VAL A 11 19.78 9.67 3.05
CA VAL A 11 18.65 8.94 3.62
C VAL A 11 17.47 8.92 2.65
N VAL A 12 16.76 7.79 2.67
CA VAL A 12 15.45 7.66 2.03
C VAL A 12 14.47 7.20 3.08
N VAL A 13 13.39 7.97 3.25
CA VAL A 13 12.30 7.64 4.16
C VAL A 13 10.97 7.72 3.42
N GLU A 14 10.05 6.81 3.72
CA GLU A 14 8.69 6.84 3.17
C GLU A 14 7.68 6.74 4.32
N GLY A 15 6.63 7.56 4.28
CA GLY A 15 5.62 7.57 5.33
C GLY A 15 4.36 8.35 4.97
N LEU A 16 3.40 8.31 5.89
CA LEU A 16 2.23 9.19 5.88
C LEU A 16 2.67 10.60 6.29
N ILE A 17 2.18 11.61 5.57
CA ILE A 17 2.40 13.00 5.96
C ILE A 17 1.51 13.33 7.18
N THR A 18 2.11 13.82 8.25
CA THR A 18 1.42 14.33 9.45
C THR A 18 1.85 15.78 9.74
N PRO A 19 0.99 16.60 10.35
CA PRO A 19 1.24 18.04 10.51
C PRO A 19 2.42 18.28 11.43
N ARG A 20 3.18 19.34 11.13
CA ARG A 20 4.19 19.97 11.98
C ARG A 20 3.75 21.41 12.23
N ASP A 21 4.03 21.96 13.41
CA ASP A 21 3.55 23.29 13.80
C ASP A 21 4.22 24.44 13.00
N ASN A 22 5.39 24.18 12.43
CA ASN A 22 6.15 25.12 11.59
C ASN A 22 6.20 24.65 10.12
N GLU A 23 6.91 25.38 9.27
CA GLU A 23 7.22 24.90 7.92
C GLU A 23 7.90 23.52 7.95
N GLY A 24 7.53 22.66 6.99
CA GLY A 24 7.98 21.26 6.95
C GLY A 24 6.83 20.27 7.17
N MET A 25 7.19 19.02 7.41
CA MET A 25 6.23 17.95 7.71
C MET A 25 6.86 16.86 8.56
N TYR A 26 6.02 16.06 9.20
CA TYR A 26 6.45 14.76 9.71
C TYR A 26 6.10 13.66 8.70
N LEU A 27 6.98 12.67 8.58
CA LEU A 27 6.66 11.39 7.96
C LEU A 27 6.57 10.32 9.03
N ARG A 28 5.43 9.64 9.09
CA ARG A 28 5.21 8.53 10.00
C ARG A 28 5.19 7.19 9.27
N ASN A 29 5.97 6.25 9.77
CA ASN A 29 6.02 4.87 9.30
C ASN A 29 6.32 3.91 10.50
N PRO A 30 6.46 2.59 10.29
CA PRO A 30 6.74 1.65 11.38
C PRO A 30 8.04 1.88 12.15
N ASP A 31 9.03 2.53 11.54
CA ASP A 31 10.32 2.83 12.17
C ASP A 31 10.26 4.08 13.04
N GLY A 32 9.16 4.84 12.97
CA GLY A 32 8.89 6.00 13.81
C GLY A 32 8.36 7.21 13.05
N GLN A 33 8.60 8.37 13.64
CA GLN A 33 8.26 9.66 13.07
C GLN A 33 9.54 10.40 12.70
N PHE A 34 9.59 10.94 11.49
CA PHE A 34 10.76 11.61 10.92
C PHE A 34 10.42 13.06 10.62
N GLU A 35 11.24 13.98 11.11
CA GLU A 35 11.10 15.41 10.85
C GLU A 35 11.71 15.76 9.50
N ILE A 36 10.92 16.36 8.61
CA ILE A 36 11.32 16.73 7.26
C ILE A 36 11.28 18.25 7.10
N GLU A 37 12.40 18.80 6.67
CA GLU A 37 12.51 20.18 6.17
C GLU A 37 12.87 20.18 4.69
N TRP A 38 12.63 21.32 4.04
CA TRP A 38 12.91 21.54 2.63
C TRP A 38 13.45 22.95 2.42
N THR A 39 14.07 23.18 1.28
CA THR A 39 14.46 24.52 0.81
C THR A 39 13.74 24.86 -0.49
N ASP A 40 13.98 26.06 -0.99
CA ASP A 40 13.63 26.51 -2.34
C ASP A 40 14.19 25.62 -3.47
N LYS A 41 15.25 24.85 -3.19
CA LYS A 41 15.88 23.90 -4.13
C LYS A 41 15.25 22.51 -4.07
N THR A 42 14.44 22.20 -3.08
CA THR A 42 13.83 20.88 -2.94
C THR A 42 12.87 20.63 -4.10
N GLN A 43 13.08 19.55 -4.84
CA GLN A 43 12.20 19.17 -5.93
C GLN A 43 11.04 18.33 -5.43
N VAL A 44 9.81 18.67 -5.82
CA VAL A 44 8.64 17.86 -5.52
C VAL A 44 8.12 17.22 -6.79
N ALA A 45 7.93 15.91 -6.75
CA ALA A 45 7.33 15.14 -7.84
C ALA A 45 6.06 14.46 -7.39
N LEU A 46 5.06 14.46 -8.26
CA LEU A 46 3.90 13.59 -8.10
C LEU A 46 4.28 12.18 -8.57
N GLU A 47 4.21 11.18 -7.67
CA GLU A 47 4.41 9.78 -8.02
C GLU A 47 3.10 9.19 -8.57
N VAL A 48 3.13 8.74 -9.83
CA VAL A 48 1.95 8.25 -10.55
C VAL A 48 2.23 6.89 -11.16
N ASN A 49 1.41 5.90 -10.84
CA ASN A 49 1.42 4.61 -11.56
C ASN A 49 1.15 4.87 -13.05
N THR A 50 1.98 4.38 -13.96
CA THR A 50 1.88 4.76 -15.40
C THR A 50 0.56 4.31 -16.04
N ARG A 51 -0.17 3.36 -15.45
CA ARG A 51 -1.54 2.98 -15.87
C ARG A 51 -2.56 4.10 -15.64
N LEU A 52 -2.31 5.02 -14.71
CA LEU A 52 -3.15 6.19 -14.46
C LEU A 52 -2.95 7.28 -15.51
N PHE A 53 -1.93 7.18 -16.38
CA PHE A 53 -1.73 8.16 -17.45
C PHE A 53 -2.88 8.18 -18.48
N LYS A 54 -3.79 7.21 -18.47
CA LYS A 54 -5.07 7.31 -19.19
C LYS A 54 -5.93 8.51 -18.75
N GLY A 55 -5.64 9.06 -17.57
CA GLY A 55 -6.23 10.29 -17.03
C GLY A 55 -5.55 11.57 -17.50
N LEU A 56 -4.47 11.50 -18.28
CA LEU A 56 -3.89 12.69 -18.93
C LEU A 56 -4.81 13.14 -20.06
N LYS A 57 -5.46 14.29 -19.88
CA LYS A 57 -6.44 14.85 -20.81
C LYS A 57 -6.42 16.37 -20.72
N ASP A 58 -6.41 17.04 -21.87
CA ASP A 58 -6.64 18.50 -21.97
C ASP A 58 -5.78 19.36 -21.03
N GLY A 59 -4.51 19.00 -20.85
CA GLY A 59 -3.59 19.73 -19.95
C GLY A 59 -3.79 19.44 -18.47
N GLU A 60 -4.55 18.39 -18.11
CA GLU A 60 -4.72 17.92 -16.74
C GLU A 60 -4.35 16.44 -16.60
N LEU A 61 -3.97 16.05 -15.37
CA LEU A 61 -3.99 14.66 -14.92
C LEU A 61 -5.20 14.46 -14.00
N HIS A 62 -6.14 13.61 -14.44
CA HIS A 62 -7.23 13.13 -13.61
C HIS A 62 -6.75 11.91 -12.81
N TYR A 63 -6.22 12.18 -11.61
CA TYR A 63 -5.68 11.17 -10.71
C TYR A 63 -6.81 10.51 -9.92
N ARG A 64 -7.12 9.26 -10.25
CA ARG A 64 -8.06 8.46 -9.46
C ARG A 64 -7.34 7.90 -8.23
N VAL A 65 -7.79 8.31 -7.05
CA VAL A 65 -7.32 7.75 -5.79
C VAL A 65 -7.71 6.27 -5.72
N HIS A 66 -6.75 5.40 -5.38
CA HIS A 66 -7.02 3.96 -5.38
C HIS A 66 -8.04 3.54 -4.32
N SER A 67 -8.00 4.22 -3.16
CA SER A 67 -8.82 3.96 -1.96
C SER A 67 -10.25 4.48 -2.01
N SER A 68 -10.60 5.31 -2.99
CA SER A 68 -11.89 5.99 -2.98
C SER A 68 -12.40 6.23 -4.40
N ARG A 69 -13.59 6.82 -4.50
CA ARG A 69 -14.14 7.30 -5.78
C ARG A 69 -13.61 8.69 -6.15
N GLU A 70 -12.75 9.26 -5.32
CA GLU A 70 -12.18 10.59 -5.51
C GLU A 70 -11.30 10.63 -6.76
N VAL A 71 -11.44 11.73 -7.51
CA VAL A 71 -10.58 12.05 -8.63
C VAL A 71 -9.97 13.42 -8.35
N ILE A 72 -8.68 13.44 -8.06
CA ILE A 72 -7.91 14.66 -7.86
C ILE A 72 -7.43 15.14 -9.23
N ARG A 73 -7.63 16.42 -9.54
CA ARG A 73 -7.18 17.02 -10.79
C ARG A 73 -5.89 17.79 -10.56
N PHE A 74 -4.87 17.49 -11.35
CA PHE A 74 -3.63 18.23 -11.36
C PHE A 74 -3.49 18.95 -12.70
N THR A 75 -3.38 20.27 -12.67
CA THR A 75 -3.07 21.06 -13.86
C THR A 75 -1.62 20.81 -14.26
N LEU A 76 -1.39 20.50 -15.54
CA LEU A 76 -0.06 20.27 -16.08
C LEU A 76 0.49 21.57 -16.66
N PRO A 77 1.74 21.95 -16.34
CA PRO A 77 2.39 23.07 -17.00
C PRO A 77 2.37 22.95 -18.52
N LYS A 78 2.10 24.08 -19.20
CA LYS A 78 2.17 24.17 -20.66
C LYS A 78 3.64 24.17 -21.13
N GLY A 79 3.87 23.78 -22.37
CA GLY A 79 5.18 23.80 -23.02
C GLY A 79 5.74 22.41 -23.27
N SER A 80 7.06 22.35 -23.55
CA SER A 80 7.77 21.10 -23.77
C SER A 80 7.71 20.21 -22.53
N VAL A 81 7.70 18.90 -22.76
CA VAL A 81 7.76 17.91 -21.68
C VAL A 81 9.01 17.08 -21.88
N THR A 82 9.92 17.12 -20.92
CA THR A 82 11.12 16.28 -20.96
C THR A 82 10.84 14.96 -20.25
N GLY A 83 11.11 13.85 -20.94
CA GLY A 83 11.16 12.52 -20.34
C GLY A 83 12.60 12.09 -20.09
N ILE A 84 12.85 11.52 -18.92
CA ILE A 84 14.13 10.93 -18.53
C ILE A 84 13.90 9.48 -18.13
N VAL A 85 14.56 8.55 -18.79
CA VAL A 85 14.58 7.13 -18.41
C VAL A 85 15.99 6.75 -18.00
N LYS A 86 16.18 6.46 -16.70
CA LYS A 86 17.48 6.06 -16.16
C LYS A 86 17.68 4.54 -16.28
N VAL A 87 18.76 4.12 -16.92
CA VAL A 87 19.21 2.73 -16.90
C VAL A 87 19.78 2.41 -15.51
N ARG A 88 19.30 1.32 -14.91
CA ARG A 88 19.60 0.97 -13.51
C ARG A 88 21.09 0.77 -13.22
N SER A 89 21.84 0.24 -14.19
CA SER A 89 23.28 0.01 -14.05
C SER A 89 23.98 -0.08 -15.42
N LYS A 90 25.31 0.11 -15.43
CA LYS A 90 26.13 -0.06 -16.64
C LYS A 90 25.95 -1.45 -17.28
N GLY A 91 25.72 -2.49 -16.46
CA GLY A 91 25.48 -3.86 -16.94
C GLY A 91 24.19 -4.02 -17.76
N GLN A 92 23.20 -3.15 -17.60
CA GLN A 92 21.96 -3.17 -18.40
C GLN A 92 22.04 -2.28 -19.65
N LEU A 93 23.02 -1.38 -19.74
CA LEU A 93 23.11 -0.36 -20.79
C LEU A 93 23.14 -0.96 -22.19
N LYS A 94 24.02 -1.95 -22.43
CA LYS A 94 24.16 -2.59 -23.75
C LYS A 94 22.83 -3.16 -24.25
N LYS A 95 22.09 -3.87 -23.37
CA LYS A 95 20.78 -4.42 -23.68
C LYS A 95 19.78 -3.30 -23.99
N LYS A 96 19.73 -2.26 -23.17
CA LYS A 96 18.78 -1.15 -23.33
C LYS A 96 19.03 -0.34 -24.61
N LEU A 97 20.28 -0.10 -24.97
CA LEU A 97 20.64 0.53 -26.24
C LEU A 97 20.28 -0.34 -27.44
N LYS A 98 20.47 -1.66 -27.34
CA LYS A 98 20.04 -2.60 -28.38
C LYS A 98 18.52 -2.56 -28.57
N GLU A 99 17.76 -2.64 -27.49
CA GLU A 99 16.29 -2.51 -27.51
C GLU A 99 15.84 -1.18 -28.14
N ALA A 100 16.48 -0.07 -27.76
CA ALA A 100 16.16 1.25 -28.33
C ALA A 100 16.40 1.30 -29.84
N ARG A 101 17.53 0.79 -30.34
CA ARG A 101 17.90 0.86 -31.77
C ARG A 101 17.13 -0.13 -32.64
N GLU A 102 16.95 -1.36 -32.17
CA GLU A 102 16.37 -2.43 -32.98
C GLU A 102 14.84 -2.47 -32.89
N GLU A 103 14.27 -2.02 -31.77
CA GLU A 103 12.82 -2.08 -31.53
C GLU A 103 12.17 -0.69 -31.48
N SER A 104 12.95 0.39 -31.68
CA SER A 104 12.52 1.79 -31.47
C SER A 104 11.77 1.96 -30.14
N TRP A 105 12.28 1.35 -29.06
CA TRP A 105 11.55 1.22 -27.79
C TRP A 105 12.43 1.46 -26.55
N ILE A 106 11.91 2.27 -25.62
CA ILE A 106 12.50 2.57 -24.33
C ILE A 106 11.45 2.31 -23.23
N GLY A 107 11.68 1.31 -22.39
CA GLY A 107 10.73 0.98 -21.31
C GLY A 107 10.56 2.08 -20.25
N GLU A 108 9.36 2.24 -19.69
CA GLU A 108 9.00 3.28 -18.71
C GLU A 108 9.63 3.13 -17.30
N TYR A 109 10.47 2.13 -17.07
CA TYR A 109 11.02 1.86 -15.74
C TYR A 109 11.94 2.98 -15.26
N GLY A 110 11.56 3.63 -14.15
CA GLY A 110 12.30 4.77 -13.62
C GLY A 110 12.08 6.06 -14.41
N LEU A 111 10.97 6.15 -15.14
CA LEU A 111 10.57 7.34 -15.89
C LEU A 111 10.40 8.55 -14.96
N ARG A 112 11.06 9.65 -15.31
CA ARG A 112 10.88 10.97 -14.71
C ARG A 112 10.40 11.91 -15.81
N ILE A 113 9.40 12.72 -15.53
CA ILE A 113 8.75 13.61 -16.49
C ILE A 113 8.80 15.02 -15.91
N HIS A 114 9.34 15.94 -16.68
CA HIS A 114 9.43 17.35 -16.32
C HIS A 114 8.53 18.14 -17.27
N PHE A 115 7.42 18.65 -16.75
CA PHE A 115 6.48 19.46 -17.54
C PHE A 115 6.94 20.91 -17.65
N GLY A 116 6.73 21.52 -18.81
CA GLY A 116 7.12 22.90 -19.09
C GLY A 116 8.64 23.10 -19.19
N GLU A 117 9.41 22.03 -19.34
CA GLU A 117 10.87 22.03 -19.32
C GLU A 117 11.43 21.27 -20.53
N SER A 118 12.46 21.84 -21.15
CA SER A 118 13.19 21.23 -22.26
C SER A 118 14.66 21.09 -21.90
N LEU A 119 15.09 19.88 -21.58
CA LEU A 119 16.50 19.58 -21.30
C LEU A 119 17.26 19.16 -22.58
N PRO A 120 18.59 19.26 -22.59
CA PRO A 120 19.42 18.70 -23.64
C PRO A 120 19.12 17.21 -23.85
N GLN A 121 18.80 16.86 -25.09
CA GLN A 121 18.44 15.49 -25.46
C GLN A 121 19.69 14.63 -25.57
N GLN A 122 19.61 13.38 -25.12
CA GLN A 122 20.72 12.44 -25.23
C GLN A 122 20.24 10.99 -25.21
N MET A 123 21.02 10.13 -25.87
CA MET A 123 20.97 8.70 -25.66
C MET A 123 21.79 8.34 -24.42
N ALA A 124 21.42 7.26 -23.73
CA ALA A 124 22.20 6.78 -22.59
C ALA A 124 23.61 6.34 -23.02
N THR A 125 24.62 6.68 -22.22
CA THR A 125 26.03 6.35 -22.41
C THR A 125 26.62 5.71 -21.15
N PRO A 126 27.85 5.16 -21.19
CA PRO A 126 28.52 4.64 -20.00
C PRO A 126 28.79 5.69 -18.91
N ASP A 127 28.84 6.97 -19.27
CA ASP A 127 29.11 8.10 -18.37
C ASP A 127 27.81 8.76 -17.88
N ASP A 128 26.75 8.72 -18.70
CA ASP A 128 25.41 9.12 -18.30
C ASP A 128 24.37 8.08 -18.73
N LEU A 129 23.89 7.31 -17.76
CA LEU A 129 22.93 6.22 -17.95
C LEU A 129 21.50 6.67 -18.27
N ARG A 130 21.27 7.94 -18.61
CA ARG A 130 19.94 8.49 -18.87
C ARG A 130 19.67 8.64 -20.36
N PHE A 131 18.52 8.12 -20.80
CA PHE A 131 17.86 8.61 -22.01
C PHE A 131 17.11 9.89 -21.66
N ILE A 132 17.36 10.98 -22.38
CA ILE A 132 16.69 12.27 -22.19
C ILE A 132 16.11 12.71 -23.54
N GLY A 133 14.81 12.97 -23.57
CA GLY A 133 14.12 13.35 -24.81
C GLY A 133 12.84 14.12 -24.56
N LEU A 134 12.22 14.58 -25.65
CA LEU A 134 10.89 15.18 -25.62
C LEU A 134 9.85 14.07 -25.49
N TRP A 135 9.14 14.06 -24.38
CA TRP A 135 8.11 13.08 -24.09
C TRP A 135 6.75 13.58 -24.53
N ASP A 136 6.03 12.77 -25.30
CA ASP A 136 4.74 13.14 -25.86
C ASP A 136 3.60 12.42 -25.12
N PRO A 137 2.79 13.13 -24.30
CA PRO A 137 1.65 12.54 -23.60
C PRO A 137 0.49 12.17 -24.53
N THR A 138 0.44 12.70 -25.75
CA THR A 138 -0.73 12.64 -26.66
C THR A 138 -0.72 11.40 -27.54
N THR A 139 0.45 10.81 -27.76
CA THR A 139 0.62 9.60 -28.56
C THR A 139 0.18 8.34 -27.81
N LYS A 140 -0.27 7.33 -28.57
CA LYS A 140 -0.68 6.01 -28.06
C LYS A 140 -0.03 4.92 -28.92
N PRO A 141 0.98 4.18 -28.41
CA PRO A 141 1.67 4.37 -27.13
C PRO A 141 2.41 5.72 -27.07
N ARG A 142 2.75 6.16 -25.86
CA ARG A 142 3.47 7.43 -25.64
C ARG A 142 4.88 7.32 -26.19
N THR A 143 5.48 8.43 -26.54
CA THR A 143 6.80 8.43 -27.17
C THR A 143 7.79 9.35 -26.50
N LEU A 144 9.07 9.00 -26.64
CA LEU A 144 10.22 9.83 -26.27
C LEU A 144 11.02 10.11 -27.55
N THR A 145 11.12 11.37 -27.94
CA THR A 145 11.92 11.79 -29.09
C THR A 145 13.29 12.27 -28.63
N ILE A 146 14.35 11.69 -29.18
CA ILE A 146 15.75 12.01 -28.84
C ILE A 146 16.48 12.31 -30.16
N ASN A 147 16.97 13.53 -30.32
CA ASN A 147 17.72 14.01 -31.48
C ASN A 147 17.01 13.72 -32.81
N GLY A 148 15.68 13.89 -32.83
CA GLY A 148 14.83 13.65 -34.01
C GLY A 148 14.35 12.20 -34.18
N GLU A 149 14.96 11.25 -33.50
CA GLU A 149 14.52 9.85 -33.52
C GLU A 149 13.40 9.62 -32.49
N LYS A 150 12.34 8.91 -32.87
CA LYS A 150 11.15 8.68 -32.04
C LYS A 150 11.16 7.25 -31.49
N PHE A 151 11.11 7.13 -30.17
CA PHE A 151 11.04 5.85 -29.48
C PHE A 151 9.68 5.68 -28.81
N GLU A 152 9.06 4.51 -28.95
CA GLU A 152 7.95 4.09 -28.09
C GLU A 152 8.43 4.07 -26.63
N CYS A 153 7.73 4.79 -25.75
CA CYS A 153 7.97 4.77 -24.31
C CYS A 153 6.79 4.12 -23.61
N SER A 154 6.92 2.83 -23.31
CA SER A 154 5.80 2.02 -22.81
C SER A 154 6.26 0.79 -22.00
N LEU A 155 5.31 0.10 -21.36
CA LEU A 155 5.49 -1.24 -20.80
C LEU A 155 5.15 -2.36 -21.82
N LYS A 156 5.54 -2.21 -23.09
CA LYS A 156 5.32 -3.21 -24.17
C LYS A 156 5.70 -4.64 -23.78
N LYS A 157 6.79 -4.81 -23.00
CA LYS A 157 7.27 -6.12 -22.50
C LYS A 157 6.64 -6.54 -21.15
N GLY A 158 5.54 -5.89 -20.74
CA GLY A 158 4.82 -6.16 -19.51
C GLY A 158 5.44 -5.54 -18.26
N GLY A 159 4.72 -5.69 -17.15
CA GLY A 159 5.09 -5.21 -15.81
C GLY A 159 4.21 -4.09 -15.27
N GLN A 160 4.66 -3.48 -14.17
CA GLN A 160 4.02 -2.33 -13.53
C GLN A 160 5.12 -1.38 -13.05
N THR A 161 4.89 -0.08 -13.20
CA THR A 161 5.82 0.93 -12.71
C THR A 161 5.10 2.24 -12.37
N SER A 162 5.81 3.13 -11.69
CA SER A 162 5.40 4.51 -11.45
C SER A 162 6.36 5.44 -12.18
N ALA A 163 5.88 6.63 -12.53
CA ALA A 163 6.70 7.75 -12.97
C ALA A 163 6.68 8.88 -11.94
N LEU A 164 7.73 9.68 -11.93
CA LEU A 164 7.82 10.92 -11.14
C LEU A 164 7.53 12.11 -12.05
N LEU A 165 6.49 12.88 -11.73
CA LEU A 165 6.06 14.04 -12.51
C LEU A 165 6.47 15.32 -11.76
N PHE A 166 7.50 15.97 -12.26
CA PHE A 166 8.03 17.23 -11.75
C PHE A 166 7.31 18.42 -12.35
N ASN A 167 7.35 19.55 -11.63
CA ASN A 167 6.69 20.83 -11.95
C ASN A 167 5.14 20.76 -11.93
N VAL A 168 4.55 19.65 -11.47
CA VAL A 168 3.09 19.48 -11.34
C VAL A 168 2.58 19.83 -9.95
N VAL A 169 3.43 19.65 -8.93
CA VAL A 169 3.14 19.88 -7.50
C VAL A 169 4.34 20.53 -6.82
N GLY A 170 4.11 21.18 -5.69
CA GLY A 170 5.14 21.79 -4.84
C GLY A 170 5.02 21.39 -3.37
N THR A 171 5.85 21.99 -2.52
CA THR A 171 5.85 21.70 -1.07
C THR A 171 4.51 22.03 -0.42
N LYS A 172 3.79 23.05 -0.91
CA LYS A 172 2.41 23.39 -0.49
C LYS A 172 1.39 22.26 -0.71
N ASP A 173 1.68 21.33 -1.64
CA ASP A 173 0.80 20.20 -1.94
C ASP A 173 1.08 18.99 -1.04
N CYS A 174 2.14 19.04 -0.21
CA CYS A 174 2.48 18.03 0.78
C CYS A 174 1.52 18.09 1.98
N ARG A 175 0.25 17.75 1.74
CA ARG A 175 -0.81 17.91 2.73
C ARG A 175 -0.89 16.71 3.67
N PRO A 176 -0.97 16.94 4.99
CA PRO A 176 -1.17 15.86 5.94
C PRO A 176 -2.40 15.01 5.63
N PHE A 177 -2.30 13.73 5.96
CA PHE A 177 -3.40 12.74 5.96
C PHE A 177 -3.94 12.31 4.60
N VAL A 178 -3.80 13.16 3.58
CA VAL A 178 -4.28 12.90 2.21
C VAL A 178 -3.14 12.53 1.27
N ASN A 179 -1.89 12.63 1.75
CA ASN A 179 -0.69 12.26 1.02
C ASN A 179 0.21 11.32 1.84
N ARG A 180 0.87 10.41 1.13
CA ARG A 180 2.16 9.84 1.55
C ARG A 180 3.27 10.54 0.80
N ALA A 181 4.47 10.50 1.36
CA ALA A 181 5.65 10.90 0.63
C ALA A 181 6.81 9.94 0.85
N ARG A 182 7.61 9.75 -0.20
CA ARG A 182 8.96 9.24 -0.13
C ARG A 182 9.91 10.43 -0.24
N VAL A 183 10.71 10.66 0.78
CA VAL A 183 11.71 11.73 0.83
C VAL A 183 13.08 11.14 0.58
N VAL A 184 13.81 11.72 -0.36
CA VAL A 184 15.23 11.49 -0.61
C VAL A 184 15.96 12.74 -0.15
N GLY A 185 16.98 12.61 0.67
CA GLY A 185 17.72 13.77 1.16
C GLY A 185 18.87 13.43 2.08
N GLN A 186 19.21 14.36 2.95
CA GLN A 186 20.33 14.26 3.88
C GLN A 186 19.85 14.32 5.32
N ARG A 187 20.23 13.34 6.14
CA ARG A 187 19.99 13.34 7.58
C ARG A 187 21.00 14.25 8.28
N LYS A 188 20.50 15.15 9.13
CA LYS A 188 21.27 16.06 9.99
C LYS A 188 20.74 15.93 11.42
N GLY A 189 21.31 15.00 12.19
CA GLY A 189 20.76 14.63 13.50
C GLY A 189 19.38 13.96 13.33
N GLU A 190 18.38 14.47 14.04
CA GLU A 190 16.98 13.99 13.97
C GLU A 190 16.19 14.54 12.78
N LEU A 191 16.73 15.58 12.12
CA LEU A 191 16.11 16.24 10.99
C LEU A 191 16.57 15.63 9.65
N ILE A 192 15.67 15.54 8.68
CA ILE A 192 15.98 15.20 7.30
C ILE A 192 15.73 16.41 6.42
N LEU A 193 16.78 16.91 5.76
CA LEU A 193 16.65 17.93 4.72
C LEU A 193 16.36 17.26 3.38
N ALA A 194 15.17 17.50 2.83
CA ALA A 194 14.72 16.90 1.59
C ALA A 194 15.43 17.51 0.37
N GLU A 195 16.00 16.66 -0.47
CA GLU A 195 16.43 17.02 -1.83
C GLU A 195 15.29 16.78 -2.82
N GLU A 196 14.62 15.63 -2.69
CA GLU A 196 13.41 15.30 -3.44
C GLU A 196 12.29 14.80 -2.51
N ILE A 197 11.07 15.23 -2.80
CA ILE A 197 9.84 14.72 -2.18
C ILE A 197 8.99 14.07 -3.28
N HIS A 198 8.80 12.76 -3.20
CA HIS A 198 7.93 12.02 -4.11
C HIS A 198 6.57 11.85 -3.44
N LEU A 199 5.64 12.70 -3.84
CA LEU A 199 4.31 12.83 -3.26
C LEU A 199 3.35 11.82 -3.90
N LYS A 200 2.64 11.07 -3.06
CA LYS A 200 1.64 10.08 -3.46
C LYS A 200 0.29 10.41 -2.83
N PRO A 201 -0.69 10.91 -3.61
CA PRO A 201 -2.04 11.13 -3.11
C PRO A 201 -2.71 9.82 -2.70
N ILE A 202 -3.29 9.80 -1.50
CA ILE A 202 -4.02 8.65 -0.95
C ILE A 202 -5.50 8.96 -0.69
N GLY A 203 -5.91 10.23 -0.89
CA GLY A 203 -7.24 10.74 -0.61
C GLY A 203 -7.50 10.93 0.88
N ASP A 204 -8.56 11.65 1.22
CA ASP A 204 -8.95 11.79 2.62
C ASP A 204 -9.91 10.68 3.05
N GLN A 205 -9.38 9.76 3.86
CA GLN A 205 -10.17 8.68 4.45
C GLN A 205 -11.34 9.21 5.30
N ALA A 206 -11.24 10.39 5.89
CA ALA A 206 -12.26 10.95 6.76
C ALA A 206 -13.31 11.81 6.02
N ALA A 207 -13.06 12.21 4.78
CA ALA A 207 -13.87 13.24 4.12
C ALA A 207 -15.34 12.85 3.89
N LEU A 208 -15.64 11.56 3.82
CA LEU A 208 -17.00 11.04 3.62
C LEU A 208 -17.59 10.41 4.89
N ASP A 209 -16.90 10.53 6.02
CA ASP A 209 -17.38 9.97 7.27
C ASP A 209 -18.56 10.80 7.83
N ASN A 210 -19.56 10.11 8.35
CA ASN A 210 -20.59 10.75 9.15
C ASN A 210 -20.01 11.04 10.54
N PRO A 211 -19.91 12.32 10.98
CA PRO A 211 -19.27 12.67 12.26
C PRO A 211 -20.02 12.14 13.48
N LYS A 212 -21.27 11.66 13.32
CA LYS A 212 -22.07 11.06 14.41
C LYS A 212 -21.88 9.56 14.56
N LEU A 213 -21.11 8.92 13.67
CA LEU A 213 -20.91 7.47 13.68
C LEU A 213 -19.47 7.11 14.09
N PRO A 214 -19.29 6.03 14.86
CA PRO A 214 -17.96 5.49 15.16
C PRO A 214 -17.25 5.02 13.90
N ARG A 215 -15.91 5.03 13.91
CA ARG A 215 -15.03 4.60 12.83
C ARG A 215 -14.55 3.17 13.05
N TYR A 216 -14.69 2.34 12.02
CA TYR A 216 -14.28 0.95 12.03
C TYR A 216 -13.31 0.65 10.88
N LEU A 217 -12.11 0.19 11.23
CA LEU A 217 -11.12 -0.31 10.28
C LEU A 217 -11.09 -1.84 10.31
N PHE A 218 -11.24 -2.49 9.16
CA PHE A 218 -10.98 -3.92 9.04
C PHE A 218 -9.74 -4.15 8.15
N ILE A 219 -8.78 -4.91 8.66
CA ILE A 219 -7.49 -5.21 8.03
C ILE A 219 -7.48 -6.70 7.69
N GLY A 220 -7.27 -7.03 6.42
CA GLY A 220 -7.23 -8.42 6.01
C GLY A 220 -6.82 -8.61 4.56
N ASP A 221 -6.67 -9.87 4.18
CA ASP A 221 -6.28 -10.27 2.83
C ASP A 221 -7.48 -10.26 1.84
N SER A 222 -7.36 -10.99 0.74
CA SER A 222 -8.42 -11.07 -0.28
C SER A 222 -9.74 -11.63 0.26
N ILE A 223 -9.72 -12.44 1.34
CA ILE A 223 -10.96 -12.93 1.96
C ILE A 223 -11.75 -11.76 2.56
N SER A 224 -11.05 -10.81 3.20
CA SER A 224 -11.69 -9.59 3.71
C SER A 224 -12.26 -8.70 2.62
N GLY A 225 -11.58 -8.61 1.48
CA GLY A 225 -12.11 -7.92 0.30
C GLY A 225 -13.39 -8.58 -0.24
N ASN A 226 -13.50 -9.91 -0.14
CA ASN A 226 -14.68 -10.62 -0.62
C ASN A 226 -15.90 -10.45 0.30
N TYR A 227 -15.72 -10.41 1.63
CA TYR A 227 -16.82 -10.20 2.56
C TYR A 227 -17.19 -8.73 2.79
N ASP A 228 -16.45 -7.78 2.20
CA ASP A 228 -16.63 -6.32 2.37
C ASP A 228 -18.10 -5.90 2.19
N ARG A 229 -18.75 -6.35 1.11
CA ARG A 229 -20.16 -6.02 0.83
C ARG A 229 -21.10 -6.46 1.95
N GLY A 230 -20.95 -7.68 2.46
CA GLY A 230 -21.78 -8.19 3.55
C GLY A 230 -21.56 -7.43 4.85
N LEU A 231 -20.30 -7.12 5.16
CA LEU A 231 -19.93 -6.36 6.36
C LEU A 231 -20.48 -4.93 6.31
N ARG A 232 -20.32 -4.23 5.17
CA ARG A 232 -20.88 -2.89 4.95
C ARG A 232 -22.39 -2.87 5.07
N THR A 233 -23.08 -3.86 4.51
CA THR A 233 -24.53 -3.98 4.63
C THR A 233 -24.95 -4.17 6.10
N ALA A 234 -24.28 -5.05 6.84
CA ALA A 234 -24.61 -5.35 8.24
C ALA A 234 -24.42 -4.15 9.20
N LEU A 235 -23.43 -3.30 8.89
CA LEU A 235 -23.05 -2.14 9.70
C LEU A 235 -23.49 -0.79 9.09
N ALA A 236 -24.30 -0.81 8.03
CA ALA A 236 -24.80 0.40 7.39
C ALA A 236 -25.52 1.30 8.40
N GLY A 237 -25.19 2.60 8.38
CA GLY A 237 -25.75 3.59 9.30
C GLY A 237 -25.31 3.45 10.76
N LYS A 238 -24.39 2.53 11.08
CA LYS A 238 -23.89 2.29 12.46
C LYS A 238 -22.41 2.62 12.62
N PHE A 239 -21.62 2.47 11.56
CA PHE A 239 -20.19 2.77 11.55
C PHE A 239 -19.77 3.42 10.22
N ASN A 240 -18.71 4.22 10.28
CA ASN A 240 -17.91 4.61 9.13
C ASN A 240 -16.89 3.48 8.85
N LEU A 241 -17.13 2.69 7.80
CA LEU A 241 -16.33 1.50 7.51
C LEU A 241 -15.17 1.78 6.55
N HIS A 242 -14.00 1.31 6.95
CA HIS A 242 -12.75 1.52 6.27
C HIS A 242 -11.97 0.22 6.09
N HIS A 243 -11.32 0.09 4.94
CA HIS A 243 -10.41 -1.01 4.60
C HIS A 243 -9.19 -0.44 3.89
N PRO A 244 -7.95 -0.88 4.22
CA PRO A 244 -6.78 -0.46 3.46
C PRO A 244 -6.96 -0.81 1.98
N PRO A 245 -6.65 0.08 1.02
CA PRO A 245 -6.93 -0.15 -0.39
C PRO A 245 -5.92 -1.11 -1.04
N THR A 246 -5.76 -2.29 -0.46
CA THR A 246 -4.79 -3.30 -0.87
C THR A 246 -5.14 -4.64 -0.24
N ASN A 247 -4.55 -5.72 -0.76
CA ASN A 247 -4.53 -6.99 -0.07
C ASN A 247 -3.53 -6.87 1.09
N CYS A 248 -4.01 -6.86 2.34
CA CYS A 248 -3.12 -6.68 3.51
C CYS A 248 -2.14 -7.85 3.69
N GLY A 249 -2.34 -8.96 2.95
CA GLY A 249 -1.31 -9.96 2.70
C GLY A 249 -0.87 -10.74 3.94
N SER A 250 0.41 -11.13 3.96
CA SER A 250 1.00 -11.88 5.07
C SER A 250 1.19 -11.04 6.32
N SER A 251 1.38 -11.70 7.46
CA SER A 251 1.77 -11.08 8.73
C SER A 251 3.04 -10.20 8.60
N SER A 252 3.99 -10.59 7.74
CA SER A 252 5.19 -9.79 7.47
C SER A 252 4.85 -8.49 6.74
N SER A 253 3.90 -8.53 5.79
CA SER A 253 3.37 -7.32 5.16
C SER A 253 2.63 -6.46 6.18
N GLY A 254 1.83 -7.08 7.06
CA GLY A 254 1.15 -6.40 8.16
C GLY A 254 2.11 -5.64 9.06
N ALA A 255 3.14 -6.31 9.58
CA ALA A 255 4.14 -5.70 10.43
C ALA A 255 4.88 -4.52 9.77
N LYS A 256 5.03 -4.53 8.44
CA LYS A 256 5.66 -3.44 7.67
C LYS A 256 4.74 -2.28 7.33
N ASN A 257 3.42 -2.47 7.33
CA ASN A 257 2.49 -1.49 6.77
C ASN A 257 1.41 -1.02 7.74
N VAL A 258 1.21 -1.70 8.88
CA VAL A 258 0.13 -1.43 9.83
C VAL A 258 0.06 0.04 10.25
N VAL A 259 1.18 0.69 10.58
CA VAL A 259 1.21 2.12 10.95
C VAL A 259 0.62 2.99 9.83
N GLY A 260 0.93 2.64 8.59
CA GLY A 260 0.41 3.35 7.44
C GLY A 260 -1.06 3.03 7.12
N TRP A 261 -1.57 1.87 7.51
CA TRP A 261 -2.98 1.51 7.37
C TRP A 261 -3.85 2.13 8.45
N LEU A 262 -3.30 2.32 9.65
CA LEU A 262 -3.94 3.04 10.74
C LEU A 262 -4.15 4.53 10.42
N GLY A 263 -3.44 5.07 9.43
CA GLY A 263 -3.56 6.47 9.06
C GLY A 263 -3.17 7.39 10.22
N ALA A 264 -3.79 8.55 10.27
CA ALA A 264 -3.57 9.56 11.30
C ALA A 264 -4.51 9.43 12.50
N TYR A 265 -4.60 8.23 13.09
CA TYR A 265 -5.59 7.88 14.11
C TYR A 265 -5.51 8.72 15.40
N ASP A 266 -4.36 9.30 15.69
CA ASP A 266 -4.07 10.14 16.84
C ASP A 266 -4.53 11.59 16.67
N GLN A 267 -5.08 11.93 15.50
CA GLN A 267 -5.54 13.28 15.18
C GLN A 267 -7.05 13.43 15.44
N PRO A 268 -7.52 14.63 15.82
CA PRO A 268 -8.95 14.88 16.04
C PRO A 268 -9.82 14.41 14.86
N GLY A 269 -10.88 13.65 15.15
CA GLY A 269 -11.82 13.13 14.15
C GLY A 269 -11.33 11.94 13.30
N ARG A 270 -10.10 11.44 13.53
CA ARG A 270 -9.49 10.37 12.73
C ARG A 270 -9.25 9.06 13.49
N HIS A 271 -9.58 9.00 14.78
CA HIS A 271 -9.43 7.83 15.63
C HIS A 271 -10.18 6.60 15.11
N TRP A 272 -9.81 5.43 15.62
CA TRP A 272 -10.52 4.18 15.38
C TRP A 272 -11.25 3.78 16.65
N ASP A 273 -12.55 3.49 16.55
CA ASP A 273 -13.33 2.96 17.66
C ASP A 273 -13.21 1.44 17.72
N VAL A 274 -13.19 0.80 16.55
CA VAL A 274 -13.04 -0.65 16.40
C VAL A 274 -12.01 -0.94 15.32
N ILE A 275 -11.17 -1.94 15.55
CA ILE A 275 -10.31 -2.51 14.51
C ILE A 275 -10.42 -4.03 14.53
N SER A 276 -10.74 -4.63 13.38
CA SER A 276 -10.62 -6.08 13.20
C SER A 276 -9.44 -6.41 12.30
N PHE A 277 -8.66 -7.43 12.62
CA PHE A 277 -7.49 -7.79 11.84
C PHE A 277 -7.38 -9.30 11.62
N ASN A 278 -6.87 -9.69 10.45
CA ASN A 278 -6.52 -11.06 10.09
C ASN A 278 -5.26 -11.09 9.22
N HIS A 279 -4.39 -12.07 9.49
CA HIS A 279 -3.31 -12.50 8.60
C HIS A 279 -3.16 -14.02 8.70
N GLY A 280 -3.34 -14.77 7.62
CA GLY A 280 -3.15 -16.23 7.69
C GLY A 280 -3.01 -16.97 6.37
N HIS A 281 -3.84 -16.71 5.34
CA HIS A 281 -3.74 -17.47 4.09
C HIS A 281 -2.37 -17.32 3.40
N TRP A 282 -1.82 -16.11 3.44
CA TRP A 282 -0.48 -15.81 2.93
C TRP A 282 0.66 -16.34 3.80
N ASP A 283 0.37 -16.73 5.04
CA ASP A 283 1.30 -17.30 6.01
C ASP A 283 1.25 -18.84 6.03
N SER A 284 0.49 -19.47 5.13
CA SER A 284 0.36 -20.95 5.09
C SER A 284 1.68 -21.70 4.87
N LYS A 285 2.75 -21.02 4.44
CA LYS A 285 4.14 -21.53 4.34
C LYS A 285 5.10 -20.92 5.36
N ASN A 286 4.60 -20.27 6.40
CA ASN A 286 5.40 -19.57 7.40
C ASN A 286 5.80 -20.53 8.53
N ASP A 287 6.84 -20.16 9.28
CA ASP A 287 7.18 -20.80 10.55
C ASP A 287 6.44 -20.10 11.71
N LYS A 288 6.25 -20.85 12.81
CA LYS A 288 5.52 -20.38 13.99
C LYS A 288 6.14 -19.11 14.59
N ALA A 289 7.46 -19.09 14.77
CA ALA A 289 8.15 -18.01 15.48
C ALA A 289 8.06 -16.69 14.70
N SER A 290 8.29 -16.72 13.39
CA SER A 290 8.17 -15.55 12.52
C SER A 290 6.74 -15.05 12.43
N TYR A 291 5.76 -15.95 12.31
CA TYR A 291 4.35 -15.59 12.29
C TYR A 291 3.90 -14.90 13.59
N GLN A 292 4.21 -15.49 14.74
CA GLN A 292 3.86 -14.93 16.06
C GLN A 292 4.53 -13.59 16.32
N ARG A 293 5.84 -13.46 16.02
CA ARG A 293 6.57 -12.19 16.14
C ARG A 293 5.94 -11.08 15.30
N ASN A 294 5.49 -11.40 14.09
CA ASN A 294 4.83 -10.40 13.24
C ASN A 294 3.46 -10.00 13.79
N LEU A 295 2.67 -10.96 14.29
CA LEU A 295 1.38 -10.64 14.95
C LEU A 295 1.58 -9.76 16.18
N GLU A 296 2.59 -10.04 17.02
CA GLU A 296 2.90 -9.21 18.19
C GLU A 296 3.28 -7.78 17.80
N LYS A 297 4.07 -7.59 16.73
CA LYS A 297 4.37 -6.26 16.18
C LYS A 297 3.11 -5.54 15.70
N ILE A 298 2.22 -6.24 15.01
CA ILE A 298 0.95 -5.67 14.54
C ILE A 298 0.11 -5.24 15.74
N ILE A 299 -0.11 -6.13 16.71
CA ILE A 299 -0.88 -5.85 17.93
C ILE A 299 -0.31 -4.66 18.69
N ALA A 300 1.01 -4.56 18.81
CA ALA A 300 1.65 -3.43 19.48
C ALA A 300 1.27 -2.09 18.84
N GLU A 301 1.23 -1.99 17.51
CA GLU A 301 0.78 -0.78 16.81
C GLU A 301 -0.73 -0.56 16.92
N LEU A 302 -1.54 -1.63 16.80
CA LEU A 302 -3.00 -1.53 16.94
C LEU A 302 -3.41 -1.03 18.33
N LYS A 303 -2.74 -1.48 19.39
CA LYS A 303 -3.04 -1.05 20.77
C LYS A 303 -2.79 0.43 21.02
N LYS A 304 -1.85 1.06 20.30
CA LYS A 304 -1.61 2.52 20.42
C LYS A 304 -2.84 3.34 20.04
N THR A 305 -3.73 2.79 19.19
CA THR A 305 -4.97 3.46 18.78
C THR A 305 -6.03 3.51 19.87
N LYS A 306 -5.93 2.67 20.90
CA LYS A 306 -6.95 2.45 21.94
C LYS A 306 -8.31 1.97 21.41
N ALA A 307 -8.40 1.59 20.13
CA ALA A 307 -9.60 0.98 19.56
C ALA A 307 -9.91 -0.38 20.21
N LYS A 308 -11.18 -0.76 20.22
CA LYS A 308 -11.58 -2.14 20.53
C LYS A 308 -11.04 -3.07 19.43
N LEU A 309 -10.27 -4.08 19.80
CA LEU A 309 -9.59 -4.96 18.84
C LEU A 309 -10.33 -6.30 18.67
N ILE A 310 -10.46 -6.75 17.42
CA ILE A 310 -11.00 -8.06 17.05
C ILE A 310 -9.95 -8.84 16.24
N TRP A 311 -9.52 -9.99 16.75
CA TRP A 311 -8.86 -10.99 15.93
C TRP A 311 -9.90 -11.81 15.19
N VAL A 312 -9.79 -11.87 13.86
CA VAL A 312 -10.63 -12.73 13.03
C VAL A 312 -9.83 -13.98 12.67
N THR A 313 -10.32 -15.17 13.05
CA THR A 313 -9.61 -16.43 12.73
C THR A 313 -9.56 -16.63 11.21
N THR A 314 -8.48 -17.26 10.74
CA THR A 314 -8.28 -17.46 9.30
C THR A 314 -9.22 -18.55 8.82
N CYS A 315 -9.99 -18.26 7.76
CA CYS A 315 -10.92 -19.20 7.15
C CYS A 315 -10.24 -20.50 6.65
N PRO A 316 -10.97 -21.62 6.49
CA PRO A 316 -10.38 -22.88 6.07
C PRO A 316 -9.77 -22.85 4.66
N VAL A 317 -8.93 -23.84 4.36
CA VAL A 317 -8.62 -24.24 2.98
C VAL A 317 -9.51 -25.46 2.67
N PRO A 318 -10.26 -25.47 1.56
CA PRO A 318 -11.26 -26.51 1.29
C PRO A 318 -10.64 -27.87 0.94
N ASN A 319 -11.46 -28.91 0.92
CA ASN A 319 -11.03 -30.32 0.82
C ASN A 319 -10.56 -30.72 -0.59
N GLY A 320 -10.74 -29.87 -1.62
CA GLY A 320 -10.15 -30.09 -2.94
C GLY A 320 -8.63 -29.83 -3.00
N PHE A 321 -8.01 -29.38 -1.90
CA PHE A 321 -6.56 -29.31 -1.74
C PHE A 321 -6.02 -30.57 -1.02
N PRO A 322 -4.73 -30.92 -1.22
CA PRO A 322 -4.10 -31.98 -0.44
C PRO A 322 -4.23 -31.74 1.06
N LEU A 323 -4.36 -32.80 1.85
CA LEU A 323 -4.37 -32.70 3.31
C LEU A 323 -3.03 -32.15 3.81
N ALA A 324 -3.09 -31.32 4.86
CA ALA A 324 -1.89 -30.78 5.50
C ALA A 324 -1.03 -31.90 6.09
N GLY A 325 0.19 -32.04 5.58
CA GLY A 325 1.24 -32.85 6.18
C GLY A 325 1.79 -32.21 7.47
N ASP A 326 2.97 -32.67 7.88
CA ASP A 326 3.68 -32.07 9.02
C ASP A 326 4.44 -30.81 8.59
N LEU A 327 5.08 -30.17 9.57
CA LEU A 327 5.98 -29.05 9.28
C LEU A 327 7.18 -29.55 8.47
N ASP A 328 7.73 -28.70 7.61
CA ASP A 328 8.97 -29.01 6.91
C ASP A 328 10.17 -29.02 7.87
N LYS A 329 11.35 -29.37 7.35
CA LYS A 329 12.61 -29.40 8.12
C LYS A 329 13.01 -28.05 8.76
N ASP A 330 12.48 -26.95 8.23
CA ASP A 330 12.73 -25.60 8.74
C ASP A 330 11.60 -25.13 9.68
N GLY A 331 10.67 -26.02 10.06
CA GLY A 331 9.54 -25.74 10.94
C GLY A 331 8.40 -24.97 10.28
N ARG A 332 8.32 -24.94 8.94
CA ARG A 332 7.28 -24.21 8.20
C ARG A 332 6.06 -25.06 7.92
N ALA A 333 4.89 -24.43 7.93
CA ALA A 333 3.65 -25.07 7.53
C ALA A 333 3.66 -25.50 6.04
N PRO A 334 2.90 -26.54 5.66
CA PRO A 334 2.98 -27.19 4.33
C PRO A 334 2.41 -26.35 3.17
N GLY A 335 2.03 -25.09 3.40
CA GLY A 335 1.38 -24.24 2.41
C GLY A 335 -0.12 -24.46 2.33
N ARG A 336 -0.69 -24.06 1.20
CA ARG A 336 -2.13 -24.10 0.94
C ARG A 336 -2.62 -25.54 0.79
N THR A 337 -2.90 -26.16 1.92
CA THR A 337 -3.37 -27.54 2.08
C THR A 337 -4.61 -27.54 2.97
N ALA A 338 -5.52 -28.48 2.76
CA ALA A 338 -6.72 -28.62 3.57
C ALA A 338 -6.32 -28.85 5.05
N ARG A 339 -7.09 -28.28 5.98
CA ARG A 339 -6.84 -28.30 7.44
C ARG A 339 -5.60 -27.55 7.94
N VAL A 340 -4.77 -26.93 7.08
CA VAL A 340 -3.56 -26.20 7.52
C VAL A 340 -3.86 -25.09 8.53
N MET A 341 -4.99 -24.40 8.37
CA MET A 341 -5.38 -23.30 9.28
C MET A 341 -5.77 -23.84 10.66
N GLN A 342 -6.45 -24.97 10.72
CA GLN A 342 -6.83 -25.61 11.97
C GLN A 342 -5.62 -26.27 12.65
N LYS A 343 -4.74 -26.93 11.89
CA LYS A 343 -3.58 -27.66 12.42
C LYS A 343 -2.49 -26.73 12.93
N PHE A 344 -2.26 -25.59 12.26
CA PHE A 344 -1.12 -24.72 12.54
C PHE A 344 -1.49 -23.26 12.78
N LEU A 345 -2.01 -22.55 11.77
CA LEU A 345 -2.03 -21.08 11.79
C LEU A 345 -2.97 -20.50 12.86
N ASN A 346 -4.21 -20.98 12.96
CA ASN A 346 -5.15 -20.50 13.97
C ASN A 346 -4.66 -20.85 15.39
N PRO A 347 -4.18 -22.08 15.70
CA PRO A 347 -3.53 -22.36 16.98
C PRO A 347 -2.37 -21.41 17.30
N TRP A 348 -1.46 -21.16 16.35
CA TRP A 348 -0.33 -20.26 16.56
C TRP A 348 -0.78 -18.81 16.81
N ALA A 349 -1.81 -18.34 16.12
CA ALA A 349 -2.39 -17.02 16.35
C ALA A 349 -3.07 -16.95 17.73
N LEU A 350 -3.84 -17.98 18.11
CA LEU A 350 -4.55 -18.04 19.38
C LEU A 350 -3.59 -18.05 20.58
N GLU A 351 -2.41 -18.68 20.45
CA GLU A 351 -1.35 -18.57 21.46
C GLU A 351 -0.89 -17.12 21.68
N VAL A 352 -0.83 -16.31 20.61
CA VAL A 352 -0.54 -14.87 20.73
C VAL A 352 -1.72 -14.14 21.36
N MET A 353 -2.94 -14.39 20.89
CA MET A 353 -4.16 -13.73 21.42
C MET A 353 -4.37 -14.01 22.91
N LYS A 354 -3.98 -15.19 23.41
CA LYS A 354 -4.00 -15.49 24.87
C LYS A 354 -3.17 -14.52 25.71
N LYS A 355 -2.14 -13.88 25.14
CA LYS A 355 -1.33 -12.85 25.81
C LYS A 355 -2.03 -11.48 25.87
N TYR A 356 -3.11 -11.32 25.09
CA TYR A 356 -3.88 -10.08 24.94
C TYR A 356 -5.39 -10.38 25.13
N PRO A 357 -5.84 -10.73 26.35
CA PRO A 357 -7.21 -11.15 26.62
C PRO A 357 -8.26 -10.06 26.30
N GLU A 358 -7.84 -8.79 26.17
CA GLU A 358 -8.68 -7.68 25.72
C GLU A 358 -9.05 -7.74 24.23
N ILE A 359 -8.33 -8.53 23.42
CA ILE A 359 -8.63 -8.72 21.99
C ILE A 359 -9.73 -9.77 21.86
N SER A 360 -10.88 -9.34 21.35
CA SER A 360 -12.00 -10.25 21.10
C SER A 360 -11.71 -11.15 19.90
N ILE A 361 -12.20 -12.40 19.93
CA ILE A 361 -11.99 -13.36 18.85
C ILE A 361 -13.31 -13.59 18.10
N CYS A 362 -13.32 -13.26 16.81
CA CYS A 362 -14.40 -13.60 15.89
C CYS A 362 -14.00 -14.83 15.09
N ASP A 363 -14.57 -16.00 15.43
CA ASP A 363 -14.14 -17.28 14.85
C ASP A 363 -14.81 -17.58 13.49
N GLN A 364 -14.35 -16.90 12.45
CA GLN A 364 -14.82 -17.16 11.08
C GLN A 364 -14.47 -18.58 10.59
N TRP A 365 -13.37 -19.18 11.06
CA TRP A 365 -13.04 -20.57 10.73
C TRP A 365 -14.15 -21.51 11.20
N GLN A 366 -14.55 -21.41 12.47
CA GLN A 366 -15.60 -22.26 13.02
C GLN A 366 -16.96 -21.96 12.38
N PHE A 367 -17.29 -20.69 12.11
CA PHE A 367 -18.51 -20.34 11.39
C PHE A 367 -18.61 -21.02 10.01
N VAL A 368 -17.50 -21.11 9.26
CA VAL A 368 -17.45 -21.82 7.97
C VAL A 368 -17.62 -23.33 8.15
N LYS A 369 -17.06 -23.89 9.23
CA LYS A 369 -17.17 -25.32 9.55
C LYS A 369 -18.58 -25.71 9.99
N ASP A 370 -19.21 -24.92 10.87
CA ASP A 370 -20.57 -25.16 11.36
C ASP A 370 -21.63 -25.12 10.25
N ASN A 371 -21.31 -24.44 9.14
CA ASN A 371 -22.18 -24.32 7.98
C ASN A 371 -21.62 -25.08 6.75
N GLU A 372 -20.79 -26.12 6.98
CA GLU A 372 -20.14 -26.92 5.93
C GLU A 372 -21.16 -27.56 4.99
N ASP A 373 -22.16 -28.27 5.53
CA ASP A 373 -23.12 -29.03 4.71
C ASP A 373 -24.24 -28.18 4.09
N ALA A 374 -24.24 -26.87 4.38
CA ALA A 374 -25.23 -25.92 3.90
C ALA A 374 -24.56 -24.79 3.11
N LEU A 375 -24.36 -23.63 3.76
CA LEU A 375 -23.89 -22.41 3.12
C LEU A 375 -22.54 -22.57 2.41
N PHE A 376 -21.64 -23.42 2.93
CA PHE A 376 -20.28 -23.57 2.41
C PHE A 376 -20.04 -24.93 1.71
N LYS A 377 -21.10 -25.68 1.36
CA LYS A 377 -20.97 -27.02 0.77
C LYS A 377 -20.12 -27.02 -0.50
N GLU A 378 -20.41 -26.10 -1.42
CA GLU A 378 -19.65 -25.96 -2.66
C GLU A 378 -18.20 -25.55 -2.39
N PHE A 379 -18.00 -24.61 -1.46
CA PHE A 379 -16.66 -24.17 -1.05
C PHE A 379 -15.82 -25.35 -0.58
N TRP A 380 -16.33 -26.17 0.36
CA TRP A 380 -15.60 -27.30 0.93
C TRP A 380 -15.25 -28.37 -0.10
N SER A 381 -16.08 -28.60 -1.11
CA SER A 381 -15.79 -29.51 -2.23
C SER A 381 -14.82 -28.93 -3.26
N GLY A 382 -14.59 -27.62 -3.24
CA GLY A 382 -13.85 -26.90 -4.26
C GLY A 382 -12.33 -26.82 -4.04
N LYS A 383 -11.67 -26.13 -4.98
CA LYS A 383 -10.22 -25.85 -4.97
C LYS A 383 -9.91 -24.35 -5.04
N ASP A 384 -10.85 -23.51 -4.62
CA ASP A 384 -10.68 -22.07 -4.44
C ASP A 384 -10.85 -21.72 -2.96
N VAL A 385 -9.91 -20.97 -2.39
CA VAL A 385 -9.99 -20.53 -0.99
C VAL A 385 -10.92 -19.32 -0.82
N HIS A 386 -11.36 -18.72 -1.92
CA HIS A 386 -12.15 -17.50 -1.90
C HIS A 386 -13.65 -17.80 -1.85
N PHE A 387 -14.33 -17.15 -0.92
CA PHE A 387 -15.79 -17.09 -0.89
C PHE A 387 -16.30 -16.07 -1.90
N ARG A 388 -17.48 -16.31 -2.49
CA ARG A 388 -18.13 -15.37 -3.42
C ARG A 388 -19.63 -15.31 -3.11
N GLY A 389 -20.31 -14.25 -3.56
CA GLY A 389 -21.77 -14.13 -3.44
C GLY A 389 -22.25 -14.24 -1.99
N ASN A 390 -23.32 -15.02 -1.78
CA ASN A 390 -23.97 -15.19 -0.48
C ASN A 390 -23.03 -15.74 0.63
N PRO A 391 -22.22 -16.79 0.40
CA PRO A 391 -21.21 -17.24 1.38
C PRO A 391 -20.27 -16.13 1.89
N ALA A 392 -19.79 -15.27 0.98
CA ALA A 392 -18.93 -14.15 1.35
C ALA A 392 -19.69 -13.09 2.14
N ASP A 393 -20.92 -12.77 1.75
CA ASP A 393 -21.74 -11.80 2.48
C ASP A 393 -22.02 -12.27 3.91
N LYS A 394 -22.32 -13.56 4.09
CA LYS A 394 -22.61 -14.14 5.40
C LYS A 394 -21.41 -14.16 6.34
N LEU A 395 -20.17 -14.27 5.82
CA LEU A 395 -18.96 -14.04 6.61
C LEU A 395 -18.86 -12.60 7.12
N GLY A 396 -19.19 -11.63 6.26
CA GLY A 396 -19.21 -10.22 6.61
C GLY A 396 -20.31 -9.89 7.63
N GLU A 397 -21.51 -10.45 7.45
CA GLU A 397 -22.61 -10.32 8.42
C GLU A 397 -22.26 -10.96 9.77
N PHE A 398 -21.57 -12.10 9.77
CA PHE A 398 -21.11 -12.75 11.00
C PHE A 398 -20.15 -11.83 11.79
N LEU A 399 -19.14 -11.26 11.12
CA LEU A 399 -18.25 -10.28 11.74
C LEU A 399 -18.99 -9.01 12.18
N GLY A 400 -19.94 -8.52 11.36
CA GLY A 400 -20.76 -7.36 11.71
C GLY A 400 -21.59 -7.59 12.98
N ARG A 401 -22.17 -8.78 13.16
CA ARG A 401 -22.87 -9.15 14.41
C ARG A 401 -21.91 -9.15 15.60
N HIS A 402 -20.71 -9.69 15.45
CA HIS A 402 -19.68 -9.69 16.50
C HIS A 402 -19.29 -8.27 16.92
N VAL A 403 -19.06 -7.38 15.95
CA VAL A 403 -18.77 -5.95 16.19
C VAL A 403 -19.90 -5.30 16.99
N LEU A 404 -21.16 -5.52 16.60
CA LEU A 404 -22.31 -4.93 17.29
C LEU A 404 -22.50 -5.47 18.71
N GLN A 405 -22.19 -6.75 18.95
CA GLN A 405 -22.27 -7.32 20.30
C GLN A 405 -21.24 -6.69 21.23
N MET A 406 -20.00 -6.53 20.77
CA MET A 406 -18.92 -5.96 21.59
C MET A 406 -19.08 -4.45 21.85
N THR A 407 -19.72 -3.74 20.92
CA THR A 407 -19.89 -2.28 21.02
C THR A 407 -21.15 -1.87 21.77
N LYS A 408 -22.07 -2.82 22.03
CA LYS A 408 -23.25 -2.63 22.90
C LYS A 408 -22.98 -2.85 24.38
N GLN A 409 -21.84 -3.43 24.76
CA GLN A 409 -21.48 -3.58 26.17
C GLN A 409 -21.02 -2.23 26.74
N PRO A 410 -21.60 -1.78 27.87
CA PRO A 410 -21.36 -0.49 28.48
C PRO A 410 -19.90 -0.26 28.86
#